data_AF-A0A383C1R1-F1
#
_entry.id   AF-A0A383C1R1-F1
#
_cell.length_a   1.000
_cell.length_b   1.000
_cell.length_c   1.000
_cell.angle_alpha   90.00
_cell.angle_beta   90.00
_cell.angle_gamma   90.00
#
_symmetry.space_group_name_H-M   'P 1'
#
loop_
_entity.id
_entity.type
_entity.pdbx_description
1 polymer ?
#
loop_
_entity_poly.entity_id
_entity_poly.type
_entity_poly.pdbx_seq_one_letter_code
_entity_poly.pdbx_strand_id
1 'polypeptide(L)'
;MSFVASQPVLVPIQNTQENYPVNRLFFVGQNYESHAKEMGSEANKKSPFFFTKSLSAYVPSGSTISYPPGTKNFHHEMELVVA
;
A
#
# COMPACT_ATOMS: atom_id res chain seq x y z
N MET A 1 22.02 -7.65 26.85
CA MET A 1 21.70 -7.35 25.44
C MET A 1 20.62 -6.28 25.43
N SER A 2 20.87 -5.14 24.78
CA SER A 2 19.88 -4.07 24.63
C SER A 2 19.26 -4.20 23.24
N PHE A 3 17.93 -4.27 23.16
CA PHE A 3 17.19 -4.22 21.91
C PHE A 3 16.76 -2.77 21.65
N VAL A 4 17.17 -2.21 20.51
CA VAL A 4 16.73 -0.88 20.08
C VAL A 4 15.39 -1.03 19.36
N ALA A 5 14.41 -0.22 19.73
CA ALA A 5 13.12 -0.20 19.05
C ALA A 5 13.28 0.24 17.59
N SER A 6 12.49 -0.35 16.69
CA SER A 6 12.46 0.08 15.30
C SER A 6 12.01 1.53 15.20
N GLN A 7 12.68 2.30 14.33
CA GLN A 7 12.21 3.63 13.97
C GLN A 7 10.86 3.53 13.25
N PRO A 8 9.95 4.51 13.45
CA PRO A 8 8.67 4.52 12.75
C PRO A 8 8.87 4.77 11.25
N VAL A 9 7.96 4.24 10.43
CA VAL A 9 7.88 4.60 9.02
C VAL A 9 7.18 5.96 8.91
N LEU A 10 7.81 6.87 8.16
CA LEU A 10 7.38 8.27 8.03
C LEU A 10 7.01 8.57 6.58
N VAL A 11 5.88 9.25 6.38
CA VAL A 11 5.44 9.77 5.08
C VAL A 11 5.67 11.27 5.05
N PRO A 12 6.38 11.82 4.04
CA PRO A 12 6.59 13.26 3.93
C PRO A 12 5.28 13.97 3.58
N ILE A 13 5.01 15.09 4.25
CA ILE A 13 3.86 15.95 3.95
C ILE A 13 4.28 16.97 2.90
N GLN A 14 3.52 17.07 1.80
CA GLN A 14 3.86 17.99 0.72
C GLN A 14 3.88 19.44 1.19
N ASN A 15 4.86 20.20 0.73
CA ASN A 15 5.06 21.63 1.03
C ASN A 15 5.33 21.95 2.51
N THR A 16 5.75 20.97 3.32
CA THR A 16 6.18 21.19 4.71
C THR A 16 7.49 20.42 5.00
N GLN A 17 8.04 20.64 6.20
CA GLN A 17 9.15 19.84 6.76
C GLN A 17 8.64 18.73 7.70
N GLU A 18 7.32 18.57 7.79
CA GLU A 18 6.67 17.64 8.71
C GLU A 18 6.49 16.26 8.07
N ASN A 19 6.30 15.26 8.92
CA ASN A 19 6.10 13.87 8.51
C ASN A 19 4.93 13.25 9.25
N TYR A 20 4.19 12.39 8.57
CA TYR A 20 3.11 11.59 9.15
C TYR A 20 3.64 10.20 9.57
N PRO A 21 3.52 9.81 10.86
CA PRO A 21 3.95 8.49 11.33
C PRO A 21 2.93 7.40 10.98
N VAL A 22 3.34 6.39 10.20
CA VAL A 22 2.46 5.30 9.75
C VAL A 22 2.46 4.16 10.75
N ASN A 23 1.28 3.82 11.28
CA ASN A 23 1.10 2.69 12.20
C ASN A 23 0.69 1.39 11.51
N ARG A 24 -0.24 1.47 10.53
CA ARG A 24 -0.77 0.31 9.80
C ARG A 24 -1.16 0.71 8.39
N LEU A 25 -1.08 -0.25 7.47
CA LEU A 25 -1.55 -0.12 6.09
C LEU A 25 -2.75 -1.04 5.88
N PHE A 26 -3.88 -0.47 5.46
CA PHE A 26 -5.09 -1.20 5.10
C PHE A 26 -5.42 -0.95 3.63
N PHE A 27 -5.78 -2.02 2.93
CA PHE A 27 -6.12 -2.00 1.51
C PHE A 27 -7.50 -2.60 1.31
N VAL A 28 -8.22 -2.13 0.29
CA VAL A 28 -9.55 -2.62 -0.07
C VAL A 28 -9.49 -3.25 -1.45
N GLY A 29 -9.70 -4.56 -1.52
CA GLY A 29 -9.65 -5.27 -2.79
C GLY A 29 -10.93 -5.10 -3.61
N GLN A 30 -10.80 -5.07 -4.94
CA GLN A 30 -11.91 -4.97 -5.91
C GLN A 30 -12.86 -3.79 -5.66
N ASN A 31 -12.32 -2.66 -5.18
CA ASN A 31 -13.12 -1.47 -4.85
C ASN A 31 -13.49 -0.59 -6.07
N TYR A 32 -13.15 -1.05 -7.28
CA TYR A 32 -13.52 -0.44 -8.56
C TYR A 32 -14.23 -1.47 -9.44
N GLU A 33 -15.45 -1.16 -9.88
CA GLU A 33 -16.31 -2.11 -10.60
C GLU A 33 -15.72 -2.55 -11.94
N SER A 34 -15.08 -1.63 -12.68
CA SER A 34 -14.40 -1.92 -13.94
C SER A 34 -13.21 -2.87 -13.74
N HIS A 35 -12.41 -2.66 -12.68
CA HIS A 35 -11.26 -3.49 -12.37
C HIS A 35 -11.67 -4.89 -11.89
N ALA A 36 -12.75 -5.00 -11.11
CA ALA A 36 -13.28 -6.31 -10.73
C ALA A 36 -13.67 -7.14 -11.97
N LYS A 37 -14.34 -6.52 -12.95
CA LYS A 37 -14.73 -7.18 -14.21
C LYS A 37 -13.53 -7.62 -15.05
N GLU A 38 -12.48 -6.80 -15.11
CA GLU A 38 -11.21 -7.16 -15.77
C GLU A 38 -10.58 -8.42 -15.16
N MET A 39 -10.67 -8.54 -13.84
CA MET A 39 -10.17 -9.71 -13.09
C MET A 39 -11.13 -10.92 -13.11
N GLY A 40 -12.20 -10.88 -13.93
CA GLY A 40 -13.19 -11.95 -14.04
C GLY A 40 -14.10 -12.10 -12.82
N SER A 41 -14.20 -11.05 -11.99
CA SER A 41 -14.98 -11.02 -10.75
C SER A 41 -16.06 -9.93 -10.81
N GLU A 42 -17.05 -10.02 -9.92
CA GLU A 42 -17.99 -8.93 -9.67
C GLU A 42 -17.60 -8.23 -8.36
N ALA A 43 -17.52 -6.89 -8.39
CA ALA A 43 -17.25 -6.12 -7.19
C ALA A 43 -18.37 -6.32 -6.16
N ASN A 44 -18.09 -7.05 -5.07
CA ASN A 44 -19.06 -7.25 -4.00
C ASN A 44 -19.18 -5.98 -3.13
N LYS A 45 -20.08 -5.08 -3.52
CA LYS A 45 -20.34 -3.82 -2.81
C LYS A 45 -20.87 -4.02 -1.39
N LYS A 46 -21.43 -5.18 -1.04
CA LYS A 46 -22.02 -5.47 0.28
C LYS A 46 -21.00 -6.03 1.28
N SER A 47 -19.87 -6.53 0.82
CA SER A 47 -18.84 -7.12 1.67
C SER A 47 -17.46 -6.90 1.03
N PRO A 48 -16.90 -5.68 1.14
CA PRO A 48 -15.53 -5.45 0.73
C PRO A 48 -14.59 -6.34 1.55
N PHE A 49 -13.53 -6.84 0.92
CA PHE A 49 -12.49 -7.55 1.64
C PHE A 49 -11.28 -6.63 1.83
N PHE A 50 -10.66 -6.79 3.01
CA PHE A 50 -9.52 -6.00 3.42
C PHE A 50 -8.30 -6.90 3.55
N PHE A 51 -7.15 -6.34 3.23
CA PHE A 51 -5.87 -6.96 3.52
C PHE A 51 -4.89 -5.89 3.99
N THR A 52 -3.74 -6.33 4.51
CA THR A 52 -2.70 -5.44 5.02
C THR A 52 -1.38 -5.72 4.32
N LYS A 53 -0.47 -4.76 4.40
CA LYS A 53 0.95 -4.95 4.08
C LYS A 53 1.79 -4.57 5.30
N SER A 54 2.97 -5.17 5.41
CA SER A 54 4.00 -4.73 6.36
C SER A 54 4.36 -3.26 6.10
N LEU A 55 4.68 -2.50 7.15
CA LEU A 55 5.21 -1.14 7.00
C LEU A 55 6.49 -1.09 6.16
N SER A 56 7.26 -2.19 6.12
CA SER A 56 8.45 -2.32 5.26
C SER A 56 8.13 -2.32 3.77
N ALA A 57 6.86 -2.43 3.36
CA ALA A 57 6.43 -2.33 1.96
C ALA A 57 6.19 -0.88 1.51
N TYR A 58 6.17 0.09 2.44
CA TYR A 58 6.03 1.49 2.08
C TYR A 58 7.31 2.01 1.43
N VAL A 59 7.15 2.70 0.31
CA VAL A 59 8.19 3.46 -0.37
C VAL A 59 7.63 4.84 -0.73
N PRO A 60 8.36 5.95 -0.49
CA PRO A 60 7.89 7.28 -0.86
C PRO A 60 7.67 7.43 -2.36
N SER A 61 6.69 8.23 -2.76
CA SER A 61 6.45 8.58 -4.17
C SER A 61 7.72 9.15 -4.82
N GLY A 62 8.00 8.71 -6.05
CA GLY A 62 9.22 9.06 -6.79
C GLY A 62 10.43 8.15 -6.52
N SER A 63 10.31 7.20 -5.58
CA SER A 63 11.35 6.18 -5.37
C SER A 63 11.46 5.22 -6.54
N THR A 64 12.65 4.67 -6.77
CA THR A 64 12.85 3.54 -7.68
C THR A 64 12.65 2.22 -6.94
N ILE A 65 11.80 1.34 -7.45
CA ILE A 65 11.53 0.02 -6.86
C ILE A 65 12.23 -1.05 -7.70
N SER A 66 12.97 -1.95 -7.04
CA SER A 66 13.58 -3.10 -7.71
C SER A 66 12.52 -4.13 -8.10
N TYR A 67 12.70 -4.79 -9.25
CA TYR A 67 11.80 -5.87 -9.67
C TYR A 67 11.81 -7.01 -8.64
N PRO A 68 10.66 -7.42 -8.06
CA PRO A 68 10.65 -8.37 -6.96
C PRO A 68 11.05 -9.79 -7.44
N PRO A 69 11.86 -10.53 -6.65
CA PRO A 69 12.16 -11.92 -6.95
C PRO A 69 10.89 -12.78 -6.81
N GLY A 70 10.85 -13.92 -7.50
CA GLY A 70 9.75 -14.88 -7.37
C GLY A 70 8.52 -14.59 -8.24
N THR A 71 8.55 -13.56 -9.09
CA THR A 71 7.52 -13.32 -10.11
C THR A 71 8.14 -13.08 -11.49
N LYS A 72 7.35 -13.28 -12.54
CA LYS A 72 7.63 -12.82 -13.92
C LYS A 72 6.57 -11.82 -14.42
N ASN A 73 5.65 -11.45 -13.53
CA ASN A 73 4.49 -10.64 -13.84
C ASN A 73 4.23 -9.70 -12.65
N PHE A 74 4.83 -8.51 -12.69
CA PHE A 74 4.76 -7.53 -11.62
C PHE A 74 3.79 -6.41 -12.01
N HIS A 75 2.62 -6.38 -11.37
CA HIS A 75 1.49 -5.53 -11.74
C HIS A 75 1.52 -4.21 -10.97
N HIS A 76 0.96 -3.15 -11.57
CA HIS A 76 0.72 -1.88 -10.90
C HIS A 76 -0.78 -1.73 -10.63
N GLU A 77 -1.12 -1.26 -9.43
CA GLU A 77 -2.49 -0.92 -9.03
C GLU A 77 -2.42 0.50 -8.42
N MET A 78 -2.99 1.48 -9.12
CA MET A 78 -3.04 2.86 -8.63
C MET A 78 -4.24 3.04 -7.70
N GLU A 79 -3.99 3.55 -6.50
CA GLU A 79 -5.02 3.70 -5.46
C GLU A 79 -4.99 5.10 -4.84
N LEU A 80 -6.14 5.55 -4.34
CA LEU A 80 -6.23 6.70 -3.44
C LEU A 80 -5.91 6.25 -2.01
N VAL A 81 -4.96 6.92 -1.36
CA VAL A 81 -4.59 6.67 0.04
C VAL A 81 -5.14 7.79 0.93
N VAL A 82 -5.64 7.44 2.10
CA VAL A 82 -6.14 8.37 3.13
C VAL A 82 -5.27 8.22 4.39
N ALA A 83 -4.80 9.34 4.94
CA ALA A 83 -3.94 9.42 6.13
C ALA A 83 -4.33 10.60 7.03
#